data_AF-A0A7C2L1W8-F1
#
_entry.id   AF-A0A7C2L1W8-F1
#
_cell.length_a   1.000
_cell.length_b   1.000
_cell.length_c   1.000
_cell.angle_alpha   90.00
_cell.angle_beta   90.00
_cell.angle_gamma   90.00
#
_symmetry.space_group_name_H-M   'P 1'
#
loop_
_entity.id
_entity.type
_entity.pdbx_description
1 polymer ?
#
loop_
_entity_poly.entity_id
_entity_poly.type
_entity_poly.pdbx_seq_one_letter_code
_entity_poly.pdbx_strand_id
1 'polypeptide(L)'
;MVFRSFFGAIFFLLALGLLIWCIGEIMWAIYVLVLGIEVPFPSLADVFYITGYGSFFIGFFIFMKVFGHVFSERAIKVPSIISGLVILAITSFTVVPEALIHSGNIVEAALAVAYPMHDAVLIALAVIALMVLWGGKLARGWLYLLIGFMLTGLVDIFYYYYDLLGLI
;
A
#
# COMPACT_ATOMS: atom_id res chain seq x y z
N MET A 1 3.28 -7.00 26.50
CA MET A 1 3.77 -8.35 26.12
C MET A 1 4.17 -8.44 24.63
N VAL A 2 3.51 -7.68 23.74
CA VAL A 2 3.70 -7.67 22.28
C VAL A 2 5.12 -7.30 21.80
N PHE A 3 5.83 -6.41 22.49
CA PHE A 3 7.18 -5.95 22.10
C PHE A 3 8.35 -6.86 22.53
N ARG A 4 8.08 -8.02 23.15
CA ARG A 4 9.15 -8.91 23.65
C ARG A 4 9.72 -9.85 22.58
N SER A 5 9.10 -9.94 21.40
CA SER A 5 9.61 -10.71 20.26
C SER A 5 9.53 -9.89 18.97
N PHE A 6 10.54 -10.03 18.09
CA PHE A 6 10.56 -9.35 16.79
C PHE A 6 9.31 -9.65 15.96
N PHE A 7 8.82 -10.90 16.00
CA PHE A 7 7.56 -11.29 15.37
C PHE A 7 6.36 -10.51 15.92
N GLY A 8 6.25 -10.36 17.24
CA GLY A 8 5.16 -9.62 17.86
C GLY A 8 5.13 -8.15 17.44
N ALA A 9 6.30 -7.52 17.34
CA ALA A 9 6.42 -6.14 16.85
C ALA A 9 5.99 -6.00 15.37
N ILE A 10 6.40 -6.93 14.49
CA ILE A 10 6.02 -6.92 13.07
C ILE A 10 4.50 -7.03 12.93
N PHE A 11 3.88 -8.05 13.54
CA PHE A 11 2.43 -8.23 13.44
C PHE A 11 1.65 -7.09 14.08
N PHE A 12 2.14 -6.50 15.16
CA PHE A 12 1.54 -5.32 15.76
C PHE A 12 1.53 -4.12 14.81
N LEU A 13 2.65 -3.82 14.15
CA LEU A 13 2.74 -2.71 13.21
C LEU A 13 1.89 -2.93 11.96
N LEU A 14 1.80 -4.17 11.48
CA LEU A 14 0.89 -4.51 10.39
C LEU A 14 -0.57 -4.35 10.81
N ALA A 15 -0.95 -4.84 12.00
CA ALA A 15 -2.31 -4.68 12.52
C ALA A 15 -2.66 -3.21 12.79
N LEU A 16 -1.70 -2.43 13.30
CA LEU A 16 -1.86 -1.00 13.52
C LEU A 16 -2.06 -0.25 12.19
N GLY A 17 -1.28 -0.58 11.17
CA GLY A 17 -1.47 -0.02 9.83
C GLY A 17 -2.85 -0.32 9.26
N LEU A 18 -3.34 -1.56 9.41
CA LEU A 18 -4.69 -1.95 9.00
C LEU A 18 -5.78 -1.20 9.78
N LEU A 19 -5.59 -0.99 11.08
CA LEU A 19 -6.53 -0.23 11.91
C LEU A 19 -6.60 1.23 11.46
N ILE A 20 -5.44 1.85 11.21
CA ILE A 20 -5.35 3.23 10.71
C ILE A 20 -6.00 3.32 9.33
N TRP A 21 -5.71 2.38 8.44
CA TRP A 21 -6.34 2.29 7.11
C TRP A 21 -7.86 2.19 7.21
N CYS A 22 -8.36 1.32 8.09
CA CYS A 22 -9.79 1.15 8.32
C CYS A 22 -10.47 2.45 8.78
N ILE A 23 -9.78 3.29 9.58
CA ILE A 23 -10.30 4.62 9.93
C ILE A 23 -10.37 5.51 8.68
N GLY A 24 -9.38 5.45 7.79
CA GLY A 24 -9.41 6.13 6.49
C GLY A 24 -10.61 5.70 5.64
N GLU A 25 -10.87 4.40 5.53
CA GLU A 25 -12.03 3.85 4.81
C GLU A 25 -13.36 4.32 5.40
N ILE A 26 -13.46 4.38 6.74
CA ILE A 26 -14.64 4.92 7.42
C ILE A 26 -14.83 6.40 7.07
N MET A 27 -13.75 7.19 7.05
CA MET A 27 -13.81 8.60 6.65
C MET A 27 -14.24 8.76 5.18
N TRP A 28 -13.68 7.98 4.27
CA TRP A 28 -14.07 7.94 2.86
C TRP A 28 -15.55 7.56 2.71
N ALA A 29 -16.00 6.52 3.40
CA ALA A 29 -17.39 6.05 3.38
C ALA A 29 -18.37 7.11 3.93
N ILE A 30 -17.97 7.91 4.92
CA ILE A 30 -18.79 9.03 5.40
C ILE A 30 -19.00 10.07 4.30
N TYR A 31 -17.95 10.44 3.55
CA TYR A 31 -18.09 11.39 2.44
C TYR A 31 -19.08 10.89 1.37
N VAL A 32 -18.92 9.64 0.94
CA VAL A 32 -19.72 9.10 -0.17
C VAL A 32 -21.11 8.66 0.28
N LEU A 33 -21.23 7.87 1.34
CA LEU A 33 -22.50 7.21 1.72
C LEU A 33 -23.36 8.06 2.65
N VAL A 34 -22.77 8.96 3.44
CA VAL A 34 -23.50 9.77 4.43
C VAL A 34 -23.69 11.19 3.93
N LEU A 35 -22.63 11.84 3.45
CA LEU A 35 -22.69 13.22 2.97
C LEU A 35 -23.15 13.30 1.50
N GLY A 36 -22.94 12.25 0.71
CA GLY A 36 -23.33 12.20 -0.70
C GLY A 36 -22.57 13.20 -1.55
N ILE A 37 -21.31 13.50 -1.19
CA ILE A 37 -20.44 14.41 -1.92
C ILE A 37 -19.27 13.65 -2.55
N GLU A 38 -18.74 14.18 -3.64
CA GLU A 38 -17.42 13.79 -4.13
C GLU A 38 -16.38 13.99 -3.03
N VAL A 39 -15.48 13.01 -2.90
CA VAL A 39 -14.45 13.06 -1.86
C VAL A 39 -13.47 14.17 -2.21
N PRO A 40 -13.31 15.20 -1.37
CA PRO A 40 -12.38 16.28 -1.66
C PRO A 40 -10.96 15.72 -1.68
N PHE A 41 -10.21 15.94 -2.75
CA PHE A 41 -8.81 15.49 -2.82
C PHE A 41 -7.87 16.69 -2.64
N PRO A 42 -7.03 16.74 -1.59
CA PRO A 42 -6.85 15.77 -0.52
C PRO A 42 -7.94 15.85 0.57
N SER A 43 -8.24 14.72 1.21
CA SER A 43 -9.24 14.56 2.27
C SER A 43 -8.62 14.21 3.63
N LEU A 44 -9.47 14.15 4.66
CA LEU A 44 -9.08 13.59 5.95
C LEU A 44 -8.78 12.07 5.88
N ALA A 45 -9.37 11.33 4.92
CA ALA A 45 -9.06 9.93 4.71
C ALA A 45 -7.59 9.74 4.27
N ASP A 46 -7.07 10.66 3.44
CA ASP A 46 -5.68 10.62 2.95
C ASP A 46 -4.65 10.68 4.08
N VAL A 47 -4.94 11.45 5.13
CA VAL A 47 -4.08 11.52 6.33
C VAL A 47 -3.94 10.14 6.97
N PHE A 48 -5.04 9.40 7.07
CA PHE A 48 -5.04 8.05 7.61
C PHE A 48 -4.35 7.06 6.68
N TYR A 49 -4.57 7.12 5.36
CA TYR A 49 -3.90 6.24 4.41
C TYR A 49 -2.38 6.41 4.44
N ILE A 50 -1.88 7.65 4.35
CA ILE A 50 -0.44 7.96 4.45
C ILE A 50 0.16 7.50 5.78
N THR A 51 -0.56 7.70 6.89
CA THR A 51 -0.11 7.22 8.21
C THR A 51 -0.09 5.69 8.28
N GLY A 52 -1.07 5.03 7.67
CA GLY A 52 -1.16 3.58 7.55
C GLY A 52 0.04 2.98 6.81
N TYR A 53 0.40 3.55 5.65
CA TYR A 53 1.62 3.18 4.92
C TYR A 53 2.87 3.25 5.79
N GLY A 54 3.02 4.32 6.58
CA GLY A 54 4.14 4.47 7.51
C GLY A 54 4.24 3.30 8.49
N SER A 55 3.12 2.89 9.09
CA SER A 55 3.09 1.73 10.00
C SER A 55 3.47 0.44 9.30
N PHE A 56 2.94 0.20 8.09
CA PHE A 56 3.29 -0.97 7.28
C PHE A 56 4.78 -1.02 6.96
N PHE A 57 5.37 0.09 6.50
CA PHE A 57 6.79 0.16 6.15
C PHE A 57 7.69 -0.10 7.34
N ILE A 58 7.36 0.41 8.54
CA ILE A 58 8.14 0.11 9.74
C ILE A 58 8.04 -1.39 10.07
N GLY A 59 6.86 -2.00 9.94
CA GLY A 59 6.67 -3.44 10.11
C GLY A 59 7.53 -4.27 9.16
N PHE A 60 7.50 -3.92 7.87
CA PHE A 60 8.33 -4.57 6.85
C PHE A 60 9.82 -4.31 7.03
N PHE A 61 10.23 -3.11 7.47
CA PHE A 61 11.63 -2.81 7.75
C PHE A 61 12.19 -3.72 8.85
N ILE A 62 11.43 -3.91 9.94
CA ILE A 62 11.81 -4.86 11.00
C ILE A 62 11.84 -6.28 10.46
N PHE A 63 10.86 -6.68 9.65
CA PHE A 63 10.86 -8.00 8.99
C PHE A 63 12.14 -8.22 8.17
N MET A 64 12.50 -7.26 7.31
CA MET A 64 13.69 -7.36 6.46
C MET A 64 14.98 -7.41 7.28
N LYS A 65 15.06 -6.67 8.38
CA LYS A 65 16.21 -6.72 9.29
C LYS A 65 16.38 -8.11 9.94
N VAL A 66 15.26 -8.78 10.23
CA VAL A 66 15.26 -10.08 10.92
C VAL A 66 15.44 -11.24 9.95
N PHE A 67 14.78 -11.23 8.80
CA PHE A 67 14.76 -12.38 7.86
C PHE A 67 15.55 -12.16 6.57
N GLY A 68 16.10 -10.96 6.34
CA GLY A 68 16.80 -10.62 5.10
C GLY A 68 18.04 -11.45 4.80
N HIS A 69 18.59 -12.16 5.80
CA HIS A 69 19.78 -13.00 5.66
C HIS A 69 19.48 -14.44 5.15
N VAL A 70 18.20 -14.83 5.05
CA VAL A 70 17.78 -16.22 4.77
C VAL A 70 17.98 -16.63 3.30
N PHE A 71 18.21 -15.70 2.38
CA PHE A 71 18.46 -16.00 0.96
C PHE A 71 19.57 -15.13 0.38
N SER A 72 20.15 -15.57 -0.75
CA SER A 72 21.06 -14.74 -1.53
C SER A 72 20.32 -13.47 -1.99
N GLU A 73 20.95 -12.31 -1.82
CA GLU A 73 20.35 -11.02 -2.15
C GLU A 73 19.73 -10.99 -3.56
N ARG A 74 20.30 -11.73 -4.51
CA ARG A 74 19.81 -11.78 -5.91
C ARG A 74 18.50 -12.53 -6.09
N ALA A 75 18.25 -13.60 -5.33
CA ALA A 75 17.07 -14.45 -5.52
C ALA A 75 15.77 -13.73 -5.12
N ILE A 76 15.86 -12.74 -4.23
CA ILE A 76 14.73 -11.97 -3.71
C ILE A 76 14.69 -10.56 -4.30
N LYS A 77 15.82 -9.85 -4.42
CA LYS A 77 15.82 -8.47 -4.90
C LYS A 77 15.30 -8.37 -6.34
N VAL A 78 15.66 -9.31 -7.23
CA VAL A 78 15.31 -9.20 -8.65
C VAL A 78 13.79 -9.31 -8.90
N PRO A 79 13.07 -10.35 -8.43
CA PRO A 79 11.62 -10.44 -8.62
C PRO A 79 10.85 -9.29 -7.96
N SER A 80 11.32 -8.81 -6.81
CA SER A 80 10.66 -7.73 -6.07
C SER A 80 10.90 -6.34 -6.67
N ILE A 81 12.10 -6.11 -7.19
CA ILE A 81 12.39 -4.93 -8.00
C ILE A 81 11.57 -4.98 -9.30
N ILE A 82 11.51 -6.13 -9.98
CA ILE A 82 10.72 -6.26 -11.21
C ILE A 82 9.23 -6.02 -10.94
N SER A 83 8.65 -6.65 -9.91
CA SER A 83 7.23 -6.44 -9.57
C SER A 83 6.94 -5.01 -9.14
N GLY A 84 7.80 -4.40 -8.30
CA GLY A 84 7.70 -2.99 -7.95
C GLY A 84 7.83 -2.06 -9.16
N LEU A 85 8.75 -2.34 -10.08
CA LEU A 85 8.95 -1.56 -11.31
C LEU A 85 7.79 -1.72 -12.29
N VAL A 86 7.20 -2.91 -12.40
CA VAL A 86 6.03 -3.14 -13.25
C VAL A 86 4.82 -2.37 -12.72
N ILE A 87 4.57 -2.43 -11.41
CA ILE A 87 3.46 -1.68 -10.79
C ILE A 87 3.72 -0.19 -10.92
N LEU A 88 4.94 0.28 -10.59
CA LEU A 88 5.33 1.67 -10.74
C LEU A 88 5.20 2.15 -12.19
N ALA A 89 5.59 1.34 -13.18
CA ALA A 89 5.47 1.69 -14.58
C ALA A 89 3.99 1.80 -14.98
N ILE A 90 3.17 0.79 -14.65
CA ILE A 90 1.74 0.82 -14.94
C ILE A 90 1.13 2.11 -14.38
N THR A 91 1.35 2.40 -13.10
CA THR A 91 0.69 3.56 -12.50
C THR A 91 1.31 4.90 -12.89
N SER A 92 2.63 4.95 -13.16
CA SER A 92 3.29 6.16 -13.69
C SER A 92 2.87 6.50 -15.11
N PHE A 93 2.45 5.52 -15.92
CA PHE A 93 2.01 5.75 -17.30
C PHE A 93 0.50 5.95 -17.42
N THR A 94 -0.31 5.47 -16.48
CA THR A 94 -1.78 5.57 -16.58
C THR A 94 -2.41 6.58 -15.64
N VAL A 95 -1.90 6.75 -14.42
CA VAL A 95 -2.57 7.53 -13.36
C VAL A 95 -1.87 8.86 -13.11
N VAL A 96 -0.54 8.81 -12.96
CA VAL A 96 0.27 9.98 -12.59
C VAL A 96 0.18 11.15 -13.59
N PRO A 97 0.24 10.95 -14.93
CA PRO A 97 0.26 12.07 -15.87
C PRO A 97 -1.03 12.86 -15.81
N GLU A 98 -2.17 12.19 -15.71
CA GLU A 98 -3.47 12.82 -15.65
C GLU A 98 -3.70 13.54 -14.33
N ALA A 99 -3.36 12.90 -13.22
CA ALA A 99 -3.45 13.52 -11.91
C ALA A 99 -2.56 14.75 -11.78
N LEU A 100 -1.37 14.74 -12.41
CA LEU A 100 -0.48 15.91 -12.46
C LEU A 100 -1.02 17.03 -13.36
N ILE A 101 -1.66 16.69 -14.49
CA ILE A 101 -2.25 17.68 -15.40
C ILE A 101 -3.45 18.39 -14.75
N HIS A 102 -4.25 17.66 -13.98
CA HIS A 102 -5.47 18.18 -13.36
C HIS A 102 -5.29 18.61 -11.91
N SER A 103 -4.12 18.36 -11.29
CA SER A 103 -3.84 18.82 -9.92
C SER A 103 -3.95 20.35 -9.82
N GLY A 104 -4.74 20.81 -8.86
CA GLY A 104 -4.90 22.23 -8.55
C GLY A 104 -3.70 22.81 -7.78
N ASN A 105 -2.89 21.96 -7.13
CA ASN A 105 -1.70 22.37 -6.38
C ASN A 105 -0.66 21.24 -6.20
N ILE A 106 0.49 21.61 -5.63
CA ILE A 106 1.63 20.69 -5.41
C ILE A 106 1.33 19.55 -4.42
N VAL A 107 0.40 19.74 -3.48
CA VAL A 107 0.07 18.70 -2.49
C VAL A 107 -0.73 17.59 -3.15
N GLU A 108 -1.71 17.95 -3.97
CA GLU A 108 -2.47 17.00 -4.80
C GLU A 108 -1.54 16.21 -5.73
N ALA A 109 -0.66 16.91 -6.45
CA ALA A 109 0.35 16.29 -7.30
C ALA A 109 1.24 15.30 -6.53
N ALA A 110 1.71 15.69 -5.34
CA ALA A 110 2.56 14.85 -4.51
C ALA A 110 1.83 13.59 -4.03
N LEU A 111 0.57 13.72 -3.62
CA LEU A 111 -0.23 12.58 -3.16
C LEU A 111 -0.58 11.63 -4.31
N ALA A 112 -0.98 12.16 -5.47
CA ALA A 112 -1.27 11.37 -6.65
C ALA A 112 -0.09 10.48 -7.09
N VAL A 113 1.14 10.95 -6.90
CA VAL A 113 2.36 10.16 -7.12
C VAL A 113 2.64 9.24 -5.92
N ALA A 114 2.41 9.70 -4.70
CA ALA A 114 2.70 8.95 -3.50
C ALA A 114 1.92 7.63 -3.43
N TYR A 115 0.60 7.64 -3.58
CA TYR A 115 -0.23 6.41 -3.48
C TYR A 115 0.32 5.24 -4.29
N PRO A 116 0.48 5.36 -5.61
CA PRO A 116 0.94 4.24 -6.41
C PRO A 116 2.38 3.83 -6.15
N MET A 117 3.24 4.78 -5.77
CA MET A 117 4.59 4.45 -5.32
C MET A 117 4.57 3.63 -4.03
N HIS A 118 3.73 4.01 -3.07
CA HIS A 118 3.64 3.32 -1.79
C HIS A 118 3.06 1.91 -1.95
N ASP A 119 2.02 1.75 -2.78
CA ASP A 119 1.43 0.45 -3.11
C ASP A 119 2.42 -0.48 -3.80
N ALA A 120 3.14 0.00 -4.81
CA ALA A 120 4.15 -0.78 -5.50
C ALA A 120 5.21 -1.32 -4.53
N VAL A 121 5.66 -0.47 -3.59
CA VAL A 121 6.63 -0.85 -2.57
C VAL A 121 6.03 -1.85 -1.57
N LEU A 122 4.80 -1.64 -1.10
CA LEU A 122 4.13 -2.58 -0.18
C LEU A 122 3.93 -3.95 -0.81
N ILE A 123 3.45 -4.01 -2.06
CA ILE A 123 3.25 -5.26 -2.78
C ILE A 123 4.60 -5.97 -2.96
N ALA A 124 5.65 -5.25 -3.38
CA ALA A 124 6.98 -5.83 -3.52
C ALA A 124 7.50 -6.41 -2.18
N LEU A 125 7.35 -5.67 -1.08
CA LEU A 125 7.75 -6.13 0.26
C LEU A 125 6.91 -7.33 0.74
N ALA A 126 5.62 -7.35 0.46
CA ALA A 126 4.73 -8.47 0.78
C ALA A 126 5.10 -9.73 -0.02
N VAL A 127 5.46 -9.60 -1.29
CA VAL A 127 6.00 -10.70 -2.12
C VAL A 127 7.29 -11.24 -1.50
N ILE A 128 8.23 -10.36 -1.11
CA ILE A 128 9.47 -10.78 -0.43
C ILE A 128 9.13 -11.58 0.83
N ALA A 129 8.28 -11.03 1.69
CA ALA A 129 7.94 -11.67 2.96
C ALA A 129 7.26 -13.03 2.76
N LEU A 130 6.39 -13.16 1.76
CA LEU A 130 5.76 -14.41 1.39
C LEU A 130 6.79 -15.45 0.88
N MET A 131 7.74 -15.03 0.03
CA MET A 131 8.81 -15.91 -0.46
C MET A 131 9.71 -16.40 0.69
N VAL A 132 10.08 -15.51 1.62
CA VAL A 132 10.89 -15.84 2.79
C VAL A 132 10.21 -16.86 3.70
N LEU A 133 8.89 -16.76 3.85
CA LEU A 133 8.12 -17.63 4.75
C LEU A 133 7.50 -18.83 4.04
N TRP A 134 7.79 -19.03 2.75
CA TRP A 134 7.17 -20.04 1.91
C TRP A 134 7.35 -21.45 2.49
N GLY A 135 6.30 -22.28 2.38
CA GLY A 135 6.27 -23.63 2.97
C GLY A 135 6.12 -23.67 4.50
N GLY A 136 6.20 -22.53 5.20
CA GLY A 136 5.97 -22.42 6.63
C GLY A 136 4.50 -22.21 7.01
N LYS A 137 4.17 -22.40 8.29
CA LYS A 137 2.80 -22.17 8.83
C LYS A 137 2.31 -20.73 8.65
N LEU A 138 3.23 -19.77 8.60
CA LEU A 138 2.93 -18.34 8.48
C LEU A 138 2.68 -17.89 7.03
N ALA A 139 3.10 -18.66 6.01
CA ALA A 139 2.99 -18.26 4.60
C ALA A 139 1.57 -17.83 4.21
N ARG A 140 0.55 -18.55 4.70
CA ARG A 140 -0.86 -18.25 4.40
C ARG A 140 -1.30 -16.87 4.86
N GLY A 141 -0.88 -16.44 6.06
CA GLY A 141 -1.21 -15.10 6.56
C GLY A 141 -0.60 -13.99 5.71
N TRP A 142 0.64 -14.18 5.26
CA TRP A 142 1.32 -13.24 4.37
C TRP A 142 0.77 -13.25 2.94
N LEU A 143 0.25 -14.40 2.48
CA LEU A 143 -0.48 -14.47 1.22
C LEU A 143 -1.76 -13.64 1.28
N TYR A 144 -2.53 -13.70 2.37
CA TYR A 144 -3.73 -12.87 2.52
C TYR A 144 -3.39 -11.37 2.58
N LEU A 145 -2.30 -10.99 3.25
CA LEU A 145 -1.81 -9.60 3.24
C LEU A 145 -1.42 -9.14 1.84
N LEU A 146 -0.69 -9.97 1.09
CA LEU A 146 -0.32 -9.68 -0.30
C LEU A 146 -1.55 -9.48 -1.18
N ILE A 147 -2.53 -10.38 -1.09
CA ILE A 147 -3.80 -10.26 -1.82
C ILE A 147 -4.51 -8.96 -1.44
N GLY A 148 -4.55 -8.62 -0.15
CA GLY A 148 -5.12 -7.35 0.32
C GLY A 148 -4.47 -6.13 -0.35
N PHE A 149 -3.14 -6.04 -0.32
CA PHE A 149 -2.43 -4.91 -0.95
C PHE A 149 -2.57 -4.87 -2.48
N MET A 150 -2.67 -6.04 -3.13
CA MET A 150 -2.96 -6.09 -4.57
C MET A 150 -4.37 -5.59 -4.87
N LEU A 151 -5.36 -5.95 -4.04
CA LEU A 151 -6.73 -5.49 -4.21
C LEU A 151 -6.85 -3.98 -4.00
N THR A 152 -6.16 -3.40 -3.00
CA THR A 152 -6.17 -1.94 -2.80
C THR A 152 -5.56 -1.21 -3.98
N GLY A 153 -4.39 -1.63 -4.47
CA GLY A 153 -3.77 -0.99 -5.64
C GLY A 153 -4.60 -1.15 -6.93
N LEU A 154 -5.33 -2.26 -7.08
CA LEU A 154 -6.29 -2.42 -8.18
C LEU A 154 -7.48 -1.46 -8.06
N VAL A 155 -8.00 -1.25 -6.85
CA VAL A 155 -9.09 -0.30 -6.60
C VAL A 155 -8.64 1.12 -6.97
N ASP A 156 -7.42 1.53 -6.62
CA ASP A 156 -6.89 2.84 -6.98
C ASP A 156 -6.81 3.02 -8.51
N ILE A 157 -6.32 2.01 -9.24
CA ILE A 157 -6.28 2.06 -10.71
C ILE A 157 -7.69 2.18 -11.29
N PHE A 158 -8.66 1.41 -10.77
CA PHE A 158 -10.04 1.48 -11.24
C PHE A 158 -10.68 2.83 -10.91
N TYR A 159 -10.44 3.37 -9.73
CA TYR A 159 -10.95 4.68 -9.32
C TYR A 159 -10.51 5.76 -10.32
N TYR A 160 -9.20 5.85 -10.57
CA TYR A 160 -8.68 6.80 -11.57
C TYR A 160 -9.21 6.56 -12.98
N TYR A 161 -9.34 5.29 -13.38
CA TYR A 161 -9.89 4.97 -14.70
C TYR A 161 -11.36 5.39 -14.84
N TYR A 162 -12.17 5.23 -13.79
CA TYR A 162 -13.58 5.66 -13.80
C TYR A 162 -13.71 7.18 -13.76
N ASP A 163 -12.85 7.87 -13.01
CA ASP A 163 -12.77 9.34 -12.95
C ASP A 163 -12.39 9.94 -14.32
N LEU A 164 -11.38 9.37 -15.00
CA LEU A 164 -11.00 9.74 -16.38
C LEU A 164 -12.16 9.59 -17.38
N LEU A 165 -13.04 8.60 -17.17
CA LEU A 165 -14.23 8.40 -18.01
C LEU A 165 -15.41 9.31 -17.64
N GLY A 166 -15.29 10.10 -16.56
CA GLY A 166 -16.37 10.93 -16.01
C GLY A 166 -17.54 10.13 -15.46
N LEU A 167 -17.28 8.91 -14.98
CA LEU A 167 -18.29 7.98 -14.45
C LEU A 167 -18.46 8.07 -12.93
N ILE A 168 -17.46 8.62 -12.24
CA ILE A 168 -17.46 8.95 -10.81
C ILE A 168 -16.81 10.30 -10.60
#